data_AF-A0A9X2ENH7-F1
#
_entry.id   AF-A0A9X2ENH7-F1
#
_cell.length_a   1.000
_cell.length_b   1.000
_cell.length_c   1.000
_cell.angle_alpha   90.00
_cell.angle_beta   90.00
_cell.angle_gamma   90.00
#
_symmetry.space_group_name_H-M   'P 1'
#
loop_
_entity.id
_entity.type
_entity.pdbx_description
1 polymer ?
#
loop_
_entity_poly.entity_id
_entity_poly.type
_entity_poly.pdbx_seq_one_letter_code
_entity_poly.pdbx_strand_id
1 'polypeptide(L)'
;VRSGCADEESFQQEYMCNPADDNVAFLEYDLIAAAEYPAQIHWQNMESGRLYAGIDIGRKKDLTVLWILEQLGDVLYTRHVERLQNMRKSDQEKILWPWLDRCDRICIDATGLGIGWADDAQDRFGEHRVEAVTFTTRVKEALAYPIRSAMEDRRLRIPHDPKIRADLRQVTKQTTSAGNVRFTAERTADGHADHFWALGLAIEAASQPSAPIEYQSTGRRSACAENRLSTTDTGFGTVAGGSNFGGFN
;
A
#
# COMPACT_ATOMS: atom_id res chain seq x y z
N VAL A 1 -35.46 -1.14 21.20
CA VAL A 1 -34.97 -1.61 19.89
C VAL A 1 -34.36 -0.41 19.17
N ARG A 2 -33.14 -0.01 19.57
CA ARG A 2 -32.41 1.16 19.03
C ARG A 2 -30.91 1.09 19.42
N SER A 3 -30.38 -0.12 19.53
CA SER A 3 -29.04 -0.35 20.09
C SER A 3 -28.25 -1.44 19.34
N GLY A 4 -28.49 -1.57 18.03
CA GLY A 4 -27.83 -2.60 17.24
C GLY A 4 -27.83 -2.40 15.73
N CYS A 5 -28.19 -1.22 15.22
CA CYS A 5 -28.03 -0.93 13.79
C CYS A 5 -26.70 -0.23 13.57
N ALA A 6 -25.85 -0.86 12.76
CA ALA A 6 -24.80 -0.17 12.03
C ALA A 6 -25.49 0.94 11.24
N ASP A 7 -25.09 2.18 11.50
CA ASP A 7 -25.38 3.43 10.78
C ASP A 7 -26.85 3.71 10.34
N GLU A 8 -27.35 4.92 10.60
CA GLU A 8 -28.71 5.32 10.17
C GLU A 8 -28.90 5.19 8.66
N GLU A 9 -27.85 5.39 7.86
CA GLU A 9 -27.89 5.24 6.39
C GLU A 9 -28.13 3.79 5.96
N SER A 10 -27.52 2.81 6.64
CA SER A 10 -27.74 1.38 6.36
C SER A 10 -29.16 0.96 6.71
N PHE A 11 -29.72 1.47 7.82
CA PHE A 11 -31.12 1.24 8.17
C PHE A 11 -32.09 1.90 7.17
N GLN A 12 -31.80 3.13 6.73
CA GLN A 12 -32.64 3.84 5.76
C GLN A 12 -32.61 3.19 4.37
N GLN A 13 -31.48 2.63 3.95
CA GLN A 13 -31.39 1.89 2.69
C GLN A 13 -32.04 0.49 2.77
N GLU A 14 -31.64 -0.33 3.76
CA GLU A 14 -32.09 -1.73 3.84
C GLU A 14 -33.56 -1.86 4.26
N TYR A 15 -34.08 -0.95 5.08
CA TYR A 15 -35.44 -1.04 5.63
C TYR A 15 -36.40 0.04 5.11
N MET A 16 -35.91 1.21 4.69
CA MET A 16 -36.77 2.32 4.24
C MET A 16 -36.73 2.58 2.72
N CYS A 17 -35.94 1.82 1.95
CA CYS A 17 -35.83 1.94 0.48
C CYS A 17 -35.56 3.37 -0.01
N ASN A 18 -34.87 4.19 0.80
CA ASN A 18 -34.44 5.52 0.40
C ASN A 18 -33.10 5.38 -0.33
N PRO A 19 -32.97 5.74 -1.63
CA PRO A 19 -31.67 5.75 -2.27
C PRO A 19 -30.79 6.77 -1.53
N ALA A 20 -29.61 6.33 -1.06
CA ALA A 20 -28.65 7.29 -0.50
C ALA A 20 -28.20 8.23 -1.61
N ASP A 21 -27.88 9.46 -1.25
CA ASP A 21 -27.32 10.43 -2.17
C ASP A 21 -25.87 10.00 -2.50
N ASP A 22 -25.72 9.06 -3.45
CA ASP A 22 -24.45 8.46 -3.88
C ASP A 22 -23.47 9.50 -4.47
N ASN A 23 -23.90 10.75 -4.70
CA ASN A 23 -23.12 11.76 -5.41
C ASN A 23 -21.89 12.31 -4.67
N VAL A 24 -21.71 12.02 -3.39
CA VAL A 24 -20.61 12.63 -2.58
C VAL A 24 -19.56 11.61 -2.11
N ALA A 25 -19.92 10.34 -2.10
CA ALA A 25 -19.05 9.26 -1.64
C ALA A 25 -17.87 9.04 -2.59
N PHE A 26 -16.69 8.79 -2.05
CA PHE A 26 -15.53 8.50 -2.87
C PHE A 26 -15.55 7.06 -3.43
N LEU A 27 -16.04 6.12 -2.63
CA LEU A 27 -16.21 4.70 -2.97
C LEU A 27 -17.71 4.36 -2.96
N GLU A 28 -18.23 3.89 -4.10
CA GLU A 28 -19.61 3.45 -4.23
C GLU A 28 -19.84 2.08 -3.55
N TYR A 29 -21.07 1.80 -3.13
CA TYR A 29 -21.42 0.54 -2.44
C TYR A 29 -21.07 -0.69 -3.28
N ASP A 30 -21.42 -0.68 -4.57
CA ASP A 30 -21.14 -1.79 -5.48
C ASP A 30 -19.65 -2.03 -5.68
N LEU A 31 -18.84 -0.97 -5.64
CA LEU A 31 -17.38 -1.06 -5.73
C LEU A 31 -16.79 -1.75 -4.50
N ILE A 32 -17.25 -1.37 -3.30
CA ILE A 32 -16.83 -1.99 -2.05
C ILE A 32 -17.27 -3.46 -2.02
N ALA A 33 -18.53 -3.74 -2.33
CA ALA A 33 -19.08 -5.09 -2.36
C ALA A 33 -18.34 -6.02 -3.35
N ALA A 34 -17.92 -5.50 -4.51
CA ALA A 34 -17.14 -6.26 -5.49
C ALA A 34 -15.72 -6.63 -5.01
N ALA A 35 -15.17 -5.86 -4.07
CA ALA A 35 -13.88 -6.11 -3.45
C ALA A 35 -13.98 -7.04 -2.21
N GLU A 36 -15.16 -7.25 -1.67
CA GLU A 36 -15.34 -8.07 -0.46
C GLU A 36 -15.11 -9.57 -0.73
N TYR A 37 -14.57 -10.26 0.27
CA TYR A 37 -14.67 -11.72 0.32
C TYR A 37 -16.15 -12.14 0.43
N PRO A 38 -16.53 -13.30 -0.12
CA PRO A 38 -17.80 -13.92 0.22
C PRO A 38 -17.90 -14.11 1.74
N ALA A 39 -19.07 -13.82 2.32
CA ALA A 39 -19.28 -13.77 3.78
C ALA A 39 -18.90 -15.05 4.54
N GLN A 40 -18.82 -16.19 3.86
CA GLN A 40 -18.55 -17.51 4.46
C GLN A 40 -17.07 -17.93 4.36
N ILE A 41 -16.20 -17.11 3.75
CA ILE A 41 -14.78 -17.43 3.62
C ILE A 41 -13.99 -16.99 4.85
N HIS A 42 -13.18 -17.92 5.36
CA HIS A 42 -12.12 -17.62 6.34
C HIS A 42 -10.97 -16.85 5.66
N TRP A 43 -11.14 -15.54 5.53
CA TRP A 43 -10.20 -14.66 4.82
C TRP A 43 -8.84 -14.48 5.51
N GLN A 44 -8.73 -14.87 6.79
CA GLN A 44 -7.51 -14.78 7.60
C GLN A 44 -6.46 -15.86 7.27
N ASN A 45 -6.81 -16.84 6.42
CA ASN A 45 -5.87 -17.86 5.97
C ASN A 45 -4.78 -17.21 5.11
N MET A 46 -3.52 -17.38 5.51
CA MET A 46 -2.37 -16.82 4.83
C MET A 46 -1.79 -17.87 3.90
N GLU A 47 -1.55 -17.48 2.66
CA GLU A 47 -0.68 -18.24 1.77
C GLU A 47 0.75 -17.75 2.04
N SER A 48 1.77 -18.34 1.41
CA SER A 48 3.18 -17.99 1.69
C SER A 48 3.64 -16.70 1.00
N GLY A 49 2.73 -15.76 0.71
CA GLY A 49 3.00 -14.49 0.06
C GLY A 49 3.70 -13.46 0.95
N ARG A 50 4.14 -12.37 0.33
CA ARG A 50 4.78 -11.23 1.02
C ARG A 50 3.71 -10.45 1.78
N LEU A 51 4.03 -10.04 3.01
CA LEU A 51 3.12 -9.32 3.88
C LEU A 51 3.49 -7.85 3.96
N TYR A 52 2.47 -7.00 3.91
CA TYR A 52 2.59 -5.56 4.00
C TYR A 52 1.61 -5.03 5.04
N ALA A 53 2.04 -4.03 5.79
CA ALA A 53 1.26 -3.45 6.87
C ALA A 53 1.02 -1.96 6.66
N GLY A 54 -0.21 -1.53 6.94
CA GLY A 54 -0.57 -0.13 7.10
C GLY A 54 -1.12 0.09 8.50
N ILE A 55 -0.70 1.17 9.15
CA ILE A 55 -1.12 1.47 10.53
C ILE A 55 -1.57 2.92 10.64
N ASP A 56 -2.85 3.11 10.96
CA ASP A 56 -3.38 4.39 11.41
C ASP A 56 -3.42 4.42 12.94
N ILE A 57 -2.86 5.46 13.56
CA ILE A 57 -2.57 5.48 15.00
C ILE A 57 -3.60 6.33 15.75
N GLY A 58 -4.37 5.67 16.60
CA GLY A 58 -5.35 6.27 17.49
C GLY A 58 -5.10 5.97 18.96
N ARG A 59 -6.06 6.36 19.81
CA ARG A 59 -6.03 5.96 21.22
C ARG A 59 -7.39 6.09 21.90
N LYS A 60 -7.87 7.33 22.07
CA LYS A 60 -9.01 7.61 22.96
C LYS A 60 -10.32 7.79 22.19
N LYS A 61 -10.27 8.68 21.20
CA LYS A 61 -11.40 8.97 20.31
C LYS A 61 -11.28 8.04 19.10
N ASP A 62 -10.16 8.20 18.41
CA ASP A 62 -9.82 7.49 17.19
C ASP A 62 -9.26 6.09 17.52
N LEU A 63 -9.51 5.13 16.63
CA LEU A 63 -8.99 3.77 16.75
C LEU A 63 -7.54 3.73 16.25
N THR A 64 -6.72 2.88 16.87
CA THR A 64 -5.56 2.37 16.14
C THR A 64 -6.02 1.23 15.27
N VAL A 65 -5.75 1.30 13.97
CA VAL A 65 -6.08 0.23 13.02
C VAL A 65 -4.81 -0.26 12.34
N LEU A 66 -4.55 -1.56 12.48
CA LEU A 66 -3.53 -2.27 11.72
C LEU A 66 -4.23 -3.04 10.60
N TRP A 67 -3.75 -2.86 9.38
CA TRP A 67 -4.22 -3.61 8.22
C TRP A 67 -3.08 -4.41 7.59
N ILE A 68 -3.26 -5.73 7.49
CA ILE A 68 -2.28 -6.64 6.90
C ILE A 68 -2.79 -7.14 5.54
N LEU A 69 -2.01 -6.87 4.51
CA LEU A 69 -2.21 -7.36 3.16
C LEU A 69 -1.16 -8.41 2.82
N GLU A 70 -1.60 -9.49 2.21
CA GLU A 70 -0.74 -10.47 1.56
C GLU A 70 -0.84 -10.29 0.05
N GLN A 71 0.31 -10.18 -0.63
CA GLN A 71 0.35 -10.09 -2.09
C GLN A 71 0.44 -11.47 -2.73
N LEU A 72 -0.57 -11.83 -3.50
CA LEU A 72 -0.64 -13.07 -4.29
C LEU A 72 -0.84 -12.72 -5.76
N GLY A 73 0.25 -12.83 -6.53
CA GLY A 73 0.27 -12.35 -7.91
C GLY A 73 0.07 -10.83 -7.96
N ASP A 74 -0.97 -10.39 -8.66
CA ASP A 74 -1.35 -8.99 -8.81
C ASP A 74 -2.42 -8.53 -7.82
N VAL A 75 -2.93 -9.42 -6.96
CA VAL A 75 -4.02 -9.15 -6.01
C VAL A 75 -3.48 -9.04 -4.58
N LEU A 76 -3.97 -8.02 -3.86
CA LEU A 76 -3.75 -7.81 -2.43
C LEU A 76 -4.90 -8.42 -1.64
N TYR A 77 -4.59 -9.41 -0.81
CA TYR A 77 -5.54 -10.10 0.02
C TYR A 77 -5.43 -9.64 1.47
N THR A 78 -6.52 -9.13 2.04
CA THR A 78 -6.54 -8.82 3.48
C THR A 78 -6.46 -10.12 4.28
N ARG A 79 -5.51 -10.18 5.23
CA ARG A 79 -5.28 -11.33 6.12
C ARG A 79 -5.52 -11.03 7.58
N HIS A 80 -5.37 -9.78 7.98
CA HIS A 80 -5.64 -9.38 9.35
C HIS A 80 -6.02 -7.91 9.41
N VAL A 81 -6.98 -7.59 10.28
CA VAL A 81 -7.35 -6.22 10.63
C VAL A 81 -7.50 -6.17 12.13
N GLU A 82 -6.61 -5.45 12.81
CA GLU A 82 -6.65 -5.27 14.28
C GLU A 82 -7.18 -3.87 14.58
N ARG A 83 -8.04 -3.75 15.60
CA ARG A 83 -8.69 -2.49 16.00
C ARG A 83 -8.52 -2.30 17.48
N LEU A 84 -7.74 -1.29 17.88
CA LEU A 84 -7.41 -1.05 19.28
C LEU A 84 -7.98 0.31 19.71
N GLN A 85 -8.79 0.30 20.76
CA GLN A 85 -9.35 1.50 21.36
C GLN A 85 -9.05 1.57 22.85
N ASN A 86 -8.84 2.78 23.35
CA ASN A 86 -8.60 3.11 24.75
C ASN A 86 -7.48 2.28 25.41
N MET A 87 -6.47 1.91 24.61
CA MET A 87 -5.37 1.08 25.06
C MET A 87 -4.08 1.89 25.19
N ARG A 88 -3.24 1.57 26.18
CA ARG A 88 -1.92 2.22 26.34
C ARG A 88 -0.99 1.78 25.20
N LYS A 89 -0.09 2.69 24.79
CA LYS A 89 0.89 2.44 23.71
C LYS A 89 1.65 1.13 23.92
N SER A 90 2.22 0.91 25.10
CA SER A 90 2.93 -0.32 25.46
C SER A 90 2.12 -1.62 25.32
N ASP A 91 0.80 -1.56 25.49
CA ASP A 91 -0.07 -2.73 25.38
C ASP A 91 -0.50 -2.95 23.93
N GLN A 92 -0.75 -1.86 23.20
CA GLN A 92 -0.97 -1.91 21.76
C GLN A 92 0.25 -2.49 21.03
N GLU A 93 1.46 -2.05 21.37
CA GLU A 93 2.73 -2.58 20.82
C GLU A 93 2.88 -4.09 20.95
N LYS A 94 2.45 -4.69 22.07
CA LYS A 94 2.51 -6.15 22.27
C LYS A 94 1.64 -6.89 21.25
N ILE A 95 0.62 -6.24 20.71
CA ILE A 95 -0.29 -6.79 19.71
C ILE A 95 0.24 -6.49 18.30
N LEU A 96 0.71 -5.26 18.06
CA LEU A 96 1.14 -4.80 16.75
C LEU A 96 2.50 -5.36 16.34
N TRP A 97 3.50 -5.34 17.23
CA TRP A 97 4.88 -5.73 16.90
C TRP A 97 5.04 -7.16 16.36
N PRO A 98 4.33 -8.19 16.87
CA PRO A 98 4.37 -9.52 16.27
C PRO A 98 3.91 -9.56 14.81
N TRP A 99 3.01 -8.67 14.39
CA TRP A 99 2.59 -8.57 13.00
C TRP A 99 3.63 -7.86 12.15
N LEU A 100 4.20 -6.76 12.64
CA LEU A 100 5.21 -5.99 11.91
C LEU A 100 6.48 -6.80 11.67
N ASP A 101 6.88 -7.64 12.64
CA ASP A 101 8.04 -8.51 12.50
C ASP A 101 7.94 -9.41 11.25
N ARG A 102 6.71 -9.82 10.90
CA ARG A 102 6.39 -10.69 9.77
C ARG A 102 6.23 -9.94 8.44
N CYS A 103 6.18 -8.61 8.44
CA CYS A 103 5.93 -7.80 7.25
C CYS A 103 7.23 -7.35 6.58
N ASP A 104 7.23 -7.31 5.26
CA ASP A 104 8.38 -6.88 4.45
C ASP A 104 8.50 -5.36 4.44
N ARG A 105 7.36 -4.66 4.32
CA ARG A 105 7.27 -3.19 4.45
C ARG A 105 6.06 -2.80 5.27
N ILE A 106 6.20 -1.69 5.98
CA ILE A 106 5.22 -1.15 6.90
C ILE A 106 5.13 0.36 6.65
N CYS A 107 3.93 0.89 6.48
CA CYS A 107 3.67 2.32 6.46
C CYS A 107 2.84 2.70 7.69
N ILE A 108 3.28 3.72 8.42
CA ILE A 108 2.63 4.19 9.65
C ILE A 108 2.23 5.66 9.45
N ASP A 109 0.99 6.03 9.83
CA ASP A 109 0.66 7.45 9.94
C ASP A 109 1.54 8.09 11.02
N ALA A 110 2.42 8.97 10.58
CA ALA A 110 3.35 9.72 11.40
C ALA A 110 2.81 11.13 11.72
N THR A 111 1.49 11.33 11.77
CA THR A 111 0.90 12.59 12.25
C THR A 111 0.56 12.56 13.73
N GLY A 112 0.78 13.70 14.39
CA GLY A 112 0.41 13.89 15.80
C GLY A 112 1.03 12.83 16.71
N LEU A 113 0.19 11.95 17.27
CA LEU A 113 0.61 10.85 18.15
C LEU A 113 1.51 9.85 17.41
N GLY A 114 1.30 9.68 16.10
CA GLY A 114 1.97 8.69 15.26
C GLY A 114 3.47 8.91 15.07
N ILE A 115 3.99 10.13 15.29
CA ILE A 115 5.42 10.45 15.15
C ILE A 115 6.26 9.50 16.02
N GLY A 116 6.00 9.48 17.33
CA GLY A 116 6.73 8.62 18.25
C GLY A 116 6.39 7.13 18.10
N TRP A 117 5.39 6.76 17.30
CA TRP A 117 5.13 5.36 16.95
C TRP A 117 5.98 4.92 15.77
N ALA A 118 6.14 5.79 14.78
CA ALA A 118 7.01 5.56 13.64
C ALA A 118 8.48 5.48 14.09
N ASP A 119 8.94 6.39 14.96
CA ASP A 119 10.29 6.37 15.53
C ASP A 119 10.58 5.02 16.22
N ASP A 120 9.72 4.60 17.15
CA ASP A 120 9.88 3.32 17.88
C ASP A 120 9.85 2.10 16.94
N ALA A 121 9.02 2.14 15.88
CA ALA A 121 8.96 1.09 14.88
C ALA A 121 10.24 1.05 14.02
N GLN A 122 10.77 2.21 13.64
CA GLN A 122 12.02 2.33 12.88
C GLN A 122 13.23 1.86 13.70
N ASP A 123 13.31 2.24 14.98
CA ASP A 123 14.33 1.77 15.91
C ASP A 123 14.33 0.24 16.05
N ARG A 124 13.13 -0.37 16.03
CA ARG A 124 12.97 -1.82 16.24
C ARG A 124 13.12 -2.65 14.97
N PHE A 125 12.54 -2.21 13.86
CA PHE A 125 12.41 -3.00 12.62
C PHE A 125 13.28 -2.47 11.47
N GLY A 126 13.85 -1.28 11.62
CA GLY A 126 14.72 -0.62 10.65
C GLY A 126 13.98 0.38 9.75
N GLU A 127 14.63 1.52 9.50
CA GLU A 127 14.12 2.62 8.64
C GLU A 127 13.81 2.19 7.20
N HIS A 128 14.50 1.16 6.68
CA HIS A 128 14.24 0.66 5.33
C HIS A 128 12.93 -0.13 5.21
N ARG A 129 12.46 -0.73 6.31
CA ARG A 129 11.22 -1.51 6.35
C ARG A 129 10.03 -0.66 6.78
N VAL A 130 10.26 0.33 7.64
CA VAL A 130 9.21 1.17 8.22
C VAL A 130 9.26 2.58 7.64
N GLU A 131 8.22 2.93 6.89
CA GLU A 131 8.01 4.26 6.33
C GLU A 131 7.06 5.08 7.20
N ALA A 132 7.56 6.22 7.66
CA ALA A 132 6.79 7.22 8.41
C ALA A 132 6.05 8.15 7.42
N VAL A 133 4.73 8.06 7.34
CA VAL A 133 3.92 8.80 6.36
C VAL A 133 3.21 9.97 7.03
N THR A 134 3.54 11.20 6.66
CA THR A 134 2.84 12.40 7.20
C THR A 134 1.61 12.76 6.37
N PHE A 135 0.42 12.67 6.97
CA PHE A 135 -0.87 12.99 6.35
C PHE A 135 -1.06 14.49 6.08
N THR A 136 -0.55 14.93 4.93
CA THR A 136 -0.93 16.19 4.29
C THR A 136 -2.14 15.97 3.37
N THR A 137 -2.82 17.05 2.93
CA THR A 137 -3.92 16.92 1.95
C THR A 137 -3.50 16.18 0.68
N ARG A 138 -2.29 16.46 0.18
CA ARG A 138 -1.73 15.81 -1.00
C ARG A 138 -1.43 14.33 -0.77
N VAL A 139 -0.89 13.99 0.40
CA VAL A 139 -0.61 12.59 0.76
C VAL A 139 -1.90 11.80 0.92
N LYS A 140 -2.93 12.38 1.57
CA LYS A 140 -4.25 11.75 1.67
C LYS A 140 -4.86 11.46 0.30
N GLU A 141 -4.73 12.39 -0.64
CA GLU A 141 -5.15 12.17 -2.03
C GLU A 141 -4.36 11.03 -2.70
N ALA A 142 -3.03 11.03 -2.54
CA ALA A 142 -2.16 9.99 -3.09
C ALA A 142 -2.44 8.60 -2.51
N LEU A 143 -2.88 8.49 -1.25
CA LEU A 143 -3.28 7.24 -0.61
C LEU A 143 -4.70 6.78 -0.98
N ALA A 144 -5.62 7.72 -1.22
CA ALA A 144 -7.02 7.41 -1.50
C ALA A 144 -7.23 6.77 -2.89
N TYR A 145 -6.60 7.31 -3.94
CA TYR A 145 -6.81 6.78 -5.30
C TYR A 145 -6.35 5.34 -5.51
N PRO A 146 -5.19 4.88 -4.98
CA PRO A 146 -4.78 3.48 -5.08
C PRO A 146 -5.79 2.51 -4.51
N ILE A 147 -6.51 2.87 -3.44
CA ILE A 147 -7.60 2.03 -2.89
C ILE A 147 -8.68 1.84 -3.96
N ARG A 148 -9.18 2.94 -4.51
CA ARG A 148 -10.23 2.92 -5.54
C ARG A 148 -9.78 2.15 -6.78
N SER A 149 -8.59 2.44 -7.31
CA SER A 149 -8.05 1.75 -8.48
C SER A 149 -7.88 0.24 -8.24
N ALA A 150 -7.38 -0.17 -7.06
CA ALA A 150 -7.24 -1.58 -6.74
C ALA A 150 -8.60 -2.30 -6.62
N MET A 151 -9.66 -1.61 -6.16
CA MET A 151 -11.02 -2.16 -6.17
C MET A 151 -11.59 -2.25 -7.58
N GLU A 152 -11.45 -1.21 -8.40
CA GLU A 152 -11.94 -1.15 -9.79
C GLU A 152 -11.29 -2.25 -10.64
N ASP A 153 -9.98 -2.47 -10.47
CA ASP A 153 -9.22 -3.51 -11.15
C ASP A 153 -9.45 -4.92 -10.58
N ARG A 154 -10.24 -5.06 -9.50
CA ARG A 154 -10.46 -6.31 -8.74
C ARG A 154 -9.17 -6.93 -8.17
N ARG A 155 -8.19 -6.07 -7.88
CA ARG A 155 -6.86 -6.40 -7.33
C ARG A 155 -6.78 -6.21 -5.82
N LEU A 156 -7.91 -6.00 -5.15
CA LEU A 156 -7.99 -5.91 -3.70
C LEU A 156 -9.10 -6.83 -3.17
N ARG A 157 -8.81 -7.55 -2.08
CA ARG A 157 -9.80 -8.30 -1.30
C ARG A 157 -9.88 -7.78 0.12
N ILE A 158 -11.07 -7.33 0.52
CA ILE A 158 -11.36 -6.82 1.86
C ILE A 158 -12.36 -7.73 2.58
N PRO A 159 -12.34 -7.81 3.92
CA PRO A 159 -13.30 -8.62 4.68
C PRO A 159 -14.73 -8.09 4.51
N HIS A 160 -15.69 -9.02 4.44
CA HIS A 160 -17.11 -8.69 4.54
C HIS A 160 -17.47 -8.34 6.00
N ASP A 161 -17.20 -7.09 6.38
CA ASP A 161 -17.48 -6.54 7.72
C ASP A 161 -18.24 -5.21 7.57
N PRO A 162 -19.47 -5.10 8.12
CA PRO A 162 -20.28 -3.89 8.03
C PRO A 162 -19.59 -2.63 8.57
N LYS A 163 -18.72 -2.76 9.58
CA LYS A 163 -17.99 -1.60 10.15
C LYS A 163 -16.92 -1.10 9.19
N ILE A 164 -16.18 -2.01 8.55
CA ILE A 164 -15.20 -1.64 7.52
C ILE A 164 -15.92 -1.00 6.33
N ARG A 165 -17.04 -1.59 5.90
CA ARG A 165 -17.83 -1.04 4.79
C ARG A 165 -18.30 0.38 5.08
N ALA A 166 -18.87 0.64 6.26
CA ALA A 166 -19.28 1.98 6.68
C ALA A 166 -18.09 2.96 6.69
N ASP A 167 -16.95 2.55 7.25
CA ASP A 167 -15.76 3.40 7.32
C ASP A 167 -15.15 3.73 5.95
N LEU A 168 -15.21 2.80 5.00
CA LEU A 168 -14.79 3.05 3.62
C LEU A 168 -15.78 3.96 2.88
N ARG A 169 -17.07 3.80 3.16
CA ARG A 169 -18.16 4.51 2.48
C ARG A 169 -18.32 5.97 2.94
N GLN A 170 -17.98 6.29 4.18
CA GLN A 170 -18.08 7.65 4.73
C GLN A 170 -17.01 8.64 4.20
N VAL A 171 -16.00 8.15 3.45
CA VAL A 171 -14.97 9.03 2.87
C VAL A 171 -15.54 9.75 1.65
N THR A 172 -15.48 11.07 1.67
CA THR A 172 -15.99 11.97 0.64
C THR A 172 -14.87 12.75 -0.03
N LYS A 173 -15.04 13.01 -1.33
CA LYS A 173 -14.11 13.83 -2.12
C LYS A 173 -14.73 15.21 -2.35
N GLN A 174 -14.10 16.25 -1.82
CA GLN A 174 -14.52 17.63 -2.02
C GLN A 174 -13.52 18.38 -2.89
N THR A 175 -14.01 19.03 -3.94
CA THR A 175 -13.18 19.93 -4.76
C THR A 175 -13.46 21.37 -4.35
N THR A 176 -12.44 22.05 -3.85
CA THR A 176 -12.56 23.46 -3.44
C THR A 176 -12.73 24.37 -4.66
N SER A 177 -13.25 25.59 -4.46
CA SER A 177 -13.36 26.60 -5.53
C SER A 177 -12.02 26.97 -6.18
N ALA A 178 -10.92 26.71 -5.49
CA ALA A 178 -9.55 26.90 -5.99
C ALA A 178 -9.01 25.68 -6.77
N GLY A 179 -9.82 24.63 -6.98
CA GLY A 179 -9.45 23.41 -7.71
C GLY A 179 -8.72 22.35 -6.87
N ASN A 180 -8.38 22.63 -5.62
CA ASN A 180 -7.71 21.66 -4.74
C ASN A 180 -8.70 20.59 -4.28
N VAL A 181 -8.30 19.33 -4.36
CA VAL A 181 -9.06 18.17 -3.86
C VAL A 181 -8.77 17.98 -2.37
N ARG A 182 -9.82 17.65 -1.60
CA ARG A 182 -9.74 17.29 -0.19
C ARG A 182 -10.54 16.03 0.07
N PHE A 183 -9.95 15.12 0.83
CA PHE A 183 -10.64 13.94 1.33
C PHE A 183 -11.06 14.20 2.78
N THR A 184 -12.34 14.00 3.06
CA THR A 184 -12.95 14.21 4.36
C THR A 184 -13.83 13.02 4.72
N ALA A 185 -13.74 12.54 5.95
CA ALA A 185 -14.78 11.71 6.53
C ALA A 185 -15.88 12.61 7.11
N GLU A 186 -17.13 12.19 7.05
CA GLU A 186 -18.21 12.90 7.72
C GLU A 186 -17.91 12.98 9.23
N ARG A 187 -18.02 14.18 9.82
CA ARG A 187 -17.71 14.41 11.24
C ARG A 187 -18.83 13.89 12.13
N THR A 188 -19.00 12.57 12.18
CA THR A 188 -19.78 11.92 13.24
C THR A 188 -18.90 11.73 14.48
N ALA A 189 -19.50 11.44 15.62
CA ALA A 189 -18.76 11.18 16.86
C ALA A 189 -17.84 9.94 16.76
N ASP A 190 -18.07 9.10 15.75
CA ASP A 190 -17.37 7.82 15.51
C ASP A 190 -16.48 7.84 14.23
N GLY A 191 -16.56 8.88 13.39
CA GLY A 191 -16.08 8.84 12.00
C GLY A 191 -14.70 9.45 11.76
N HIS A 192 -13.62 8.70 12.03
CA HIS A 192 -12.27 9.05 11.58
C HIS A 192 -11.82 8.33 10.29
N ALA A 193 -12.64 7.39 9.81
CA ALA A 193 -12.32 6.51 8.67
C ALA A 193 -10.96 5.80 8.85
N ASP A 194 -10.66 5.38 10.08
CA ASP A 194 -9.37 4.78 10.47
C ASP A 194 -9.06 3.53 9.61
N HIS A 195 -10.08 2.74 9.27
CA HIS A 195 -9.94 1.59 8.37
C HIS A 195 -9.52 1.99 6.95
N PHE A 196 -10.04 3.09 6.42
CA PHE A 196 -9.72 3.57 5.08
C PHE A 196 -8.24 3.98 5.00
N TRP A 197 -7.76 4.72 6.00
CA TRP A 197 -6.38 5.18 6.03
C TRP A 197 -5.38 4.06 6.30
N ALA A 198 -5.69 3.15 7.22
CA ALA A 198 -4.86 1.97 7.46
C ALA A 198 -4.76 1.08 6.20
N LEU A 199 -5.86 0.91 5.46
CA LEU A 199 -5.86 0.19 4.18
C LEU A 199 -5.01 0.92 3.13
N GLY A 200 -5.16 2.23 2.98
CA GLY A 200 -4.36 3.04 2.06
C GLY A 200 -2.86 2.94 2.34
N LEU A 201 -2.48 3.01 3.61
CA LEU A 201 -1.10 2.80 4.06
C LEU A 201 -0.61 1.38 3.74
N ALA A 202 -1.44 0.35 3.89
CA ALA A 202 -1.05 -1.02 3.58
C ALA A 202 -0.84 -1.23 2.08
N ILE A 203 -1.68 -0.60 1.24
CA ILE A 203 -1.50 -0.61 -0.21
C ILE A 203 -0.23 0.14 -0.60
N GLU A 204 0.09 1.26 0.06
CA GLU A 204 1.33 1.99 -0.18
C GLU A 204 2.58 1.21 0.27
N ALA A 205 2.49 0.47 1.37
CA ALA A 205 3.55 -0.45 1.77
C ALA A 205 3.79 -1.55 0.72
N ALA A 206 2.72 -2.04 0.09
CA ALA A 206 2.76 -3.02 -0.99
C ALA A 206 3.13 -2.41 -2.36
N SER A 207 2.99 -1.08 -2.52
CA SER A 207 3.45 -0.37 -3.70
C SER A 207 4.98 -0.36 -3.72
N GLN A 208 5.58 -0.37 -4.91
CA GLN A 208 7.04 -0.45 -5.00
C GLN A 208 7.64 0.83 -4.40
N PRO A 209 8.49 0.75 -3.36
CA PRO A 209 9.53 1.76 -3.26
C PRO A 209 10.40 1.55 -4.50
N SER A 210 10.70 2.59 -5.25
CA SER A 210 11.77 2.54 -6.25
C SER A 210 13.08 2.29 -5.51
N ALA A 211 13.37 1.04 -5.18
CA ALA A 211 14.68 0.61 -4.75
C ALA A 211 15.57 0.61 -5.99
N PRO A 212 16.78 1.19 -5.95
CA PRO A 212 17.74 1.00 -7.01
C PRO A 212 17.91 -0.51 -7.18
N ILE A 213 17.70 -1.01 -8.40
CA ILE A 213 18.17 -2.33 -8.76
C ILE A 213 19.68 -2.27 -8.59
N GLU A 214 20.19 -2.77 -7.47
CA GLU A 214 21.62 -3.06 -7.35
C GLU A 214 21.92 -4.12 -8.41
N TYR A 215 22.46 -3.64 -9.53
CA TYR A 215 23.04 -4.50 -10.53
C TYR A 215 24.25 -5.17 -9.91
N GLN A 216 24.06 -6.34 -9.29
CA GLN A 216 25.16 -7.26 -9.10
C GLN A 216 25.57 -7.74 -10.50
N SER A 217 26.60 -7.09 -11.05
CA SER A 217 27.34 -7.63 -12.19
C SER A 217 27.78 -9.03 -11.79
N THR A 218 27.19 -10.06 -12.41
CA THR A 218 27.78 -11.39 -12.37
C THR A 218 29.18 -11.24 -12.94
N GLY A 219 30.19 -11.32 -12.07
CA GLY A 219 31.57 -10.92 -12.36
C GLY A 219 32.05 -11.34 -13.74
N ARG A 220 32.94 -10.53 -14.31
CA ARG A 220 33.56 -10.70 -15.64
C ARG A 220 33.71 -12.18 -15.98
N ARG A 221 32.92 -12.67 -16.94
CA ARG A 221 33.12 -14.01 -17.51
C ARG A 221 34.58 -14.10 -17.95
N SER A 222 35.37 -14.93 -17.26
CA SER A 222 36.68 -15.32 -17.77
C SER A 222 36.42 -16.05 -19.08
N ALA A 223 36.62 -15.36 -20.19
CA ALA A 223 36.71 -15.98 -21.48
C ALA A 223 37.93 -16.91 -21.43
N CYS A 224 37.66 -18.20 -21.41
CA CYS A 224 38.64 -19.23 -21.69
C CYS A 224 39.14 -18.98 -23.12
N ALA A 225 40.40 -18.60 -23.26
CA ALA A 225 41.08 -18.54 -24.54
C ALA A 225 42.42 -19.25 -24.38
N GLU A 226 42.45 -20.50 -24.81
CA GLU A 226 43.67 -21.12 -25.30
C GLU A 226 44.18 -20.30 -26.49
N ASN A 227 45.33 -19.65 -26.36
CA ASN A 227 46.46 -19.92 -27.23
C ASN A 227 47.72 -19.19 -26.73
N ARG A 228 48.81 -19.93 -26.57
CA ARG A 228 50.15 -19.37 -26.42
C ARG A 228 50.51 -18.64 -27.71
N LEU A 229 50.55 -17.31 -27.69
CA LEU A 229 51.38 -16.54 -28.60
C LEU A 229 52.45 -15.82 -27.79
N SER A 230 53.71 -16.24 -27.98
CA SER A 230 54.86 -15.47 -27.51
C SER A 230 55.02 -14.24 -28.39
N THR A 231 54.88 -13.06 -27.80
CA THR A 231 55.26 -11.80 -28.42
C THR A 231 56.77 -11.84 -28.64
N THR A 232 57.20 -11.89 -29.91
CA THR A 232 58.59 -11.65 -30.30
C THR A 232 58.68 -10.31 -31.00
N ASP A 233 59.72 -9.56 -30.65
CA ASP A 233 59.96 -8.18 -31.05
C ASP A 233 60.91 -8.18 -32.26
N THR A 234 60.34 -8.31 -33.46
CA THR A 234 61.07 -8.11 -34.73
C THR A 234 60.15 -7.54 -35.81
N GLY A 235 60.32 -6.24 -36.11
CA GLY A 235 60.49 -5.68 -37.46
C GLY A 235 59.44 -5.89 -38.56
N PHE A 236 58.87 -4.77 -39.01
CA PHE A 236 58.46 -4.36 -40.38
C PHE A 236 58.32 -5.43 -41.50
N GLY A 237 57.13 -5.50 -42.12
CA GLY A 237 56.98 -6.14 -43.43
C GLY A 237 55.55 -6.31 -43.94
N THR A 238 55.08 -5.31 -44.70
CA THR A 238 54.23 -5.39 -45.91
C THR A 238 53.15 -6.48 -46.02
N VAL A 239 51.86 -6.07 -46.07
CA VAL A 239 50.81 -6.85 -46.73
C VAL A 239 50.18 -5.99 -47.83
N ALA A 240 50.23 -6.51 -49.05
CA ALA A 240 49.77 -5.88 -50.27
C ALA A 240 48.24 -5.69 -50.29
N GLY A 241 47.80 -4.45 -50.41
CA GLY A 241 46.40 -4.09 -50.69
C GLY A 241 46.31 -3.33 -51.99
N GLY A 242 46.33 -4.04 -53.12
CA GLY A 242 46.02 -3.47 -54.42
C GLY A 242 44.50 -3.39 -54.59
N SER A 243 43.97 -2.18 -54.76
CA SER A 243 42.75 -1.86 -55.54
C SER A 243 42.59 -0.33 -55.57
N ASN A 244 43.12 0.29 -56.63
CA ASN A 244 42.94 1.71 -56.93
C ASN A 244 41.69 1.87 -57.83
N PHE A 245 40.71 2.64 -57.37
CA PHE A 245 39.49 2.96 -58.11
C PHE A 245 39.47 4.44 -58.50
N GLY A 246 39.78 4.71 -59.78
CA GLY A 246 39.12 5.75 -60.58
C GLY A 246 39.70 7.17 -60.57
N GLY A 247 40.07 7.65 -61.75
CA GLY A 247 40.23 9.08 -62.05
C GLY A 247 40.85 9.33 -63.42
N PHE A 248 40.01 9.45 -64.45
CA PHE A 248 40.38 9.94 -65.79
C PHE A 248 40.43 11.48 -65.80
N ASN A 249 41.38 11.98 -66.61
CA ASN A 249 41.67 13.36 -67.05
C ASN A 249 42.43 14.27 -66.08
#